data_AF-I6AXN3-F1
#
_entry.id   AF-I6AXN3-F1
#
_cell.length_a   1.000
_cell.length_b   1.000
_cell.length_c   1.000
_cell.angle_alpha   90.00
_cell.angle_beta   90.00
_cell.angle_gamma   90.00
#
_symmetry.space_group_name_H-M   'P 1'
#
loop_
_entity.id
_entity.type
_entity.pdbx_description
1 polymer ?
#
loop_
_entity_poly.entity_id
_entity_poly.type
_entity_poly.pdbx_seq_one_letter_code
_entity_poly.pdbx_strand_id
1 'polypeptide(L)'
;MICRILPRFRPLPPAGVRSRRGVTLIELLAVITLIGVLAGLVIAGIGHIRNLARIATCRSNLRQAGVAMLNYATDSRDLLPGPLWRGQGPVYNSDASGSFDTGSGNLANFLVPYFGLQPPPPSTEMRAQALSCPAWLNSGHAPQTSICYYSTGETGADDGSGYFPFGRYSSNPDNLVRPMQISALPEPATTVALREFDRKQLPEDSSSFYATDPRVPPRPVHGNVRNALYFDGHVGPMR
;
A
#
# COMPACT_ATOMS: atom_id res chain seq x y z
N MET A 1 92.17 12.51 15.16
CA MET A 1 91.97 11.05 15.02
C MET A 1 90.62 10.69 15.64
N ILE A 2 89.55 10.64 14.83
CA ILE A 2 88.25 10.13 15.27
C ILE A 2 87.86 9.06 14.25
N CYS A 3 88.08 7.80 14.62
CA CYS A 3 87.71 6.64 13.84
C CYS A 3 86.18 6.49 13.91
N ARG A 4 85.50 6.69 12.77
CA ARG A 4 84.05 6.55 12.61
C ARG A 4 83.65 5.07 12.75
N ILE A 5 82.87 4.75 13.78
CA ILE A 5 82.19 3.46 13.93
C ILE A 5 81.05 3.42 12.90
N LEU A 6 81.20 2.62 11.84
CA LEU A 6 80.09 2.28 10.95
C LEU A 6 79.25 1.16 11.59
N PRO A 7 77.91 1.26 11.61
CA PRO A 7 77.06 0.17 12.09
C PRO A 7 77.11 -1.01 11.10
N ARG A 8 77.28 -2.22 11.65
CA ARG A 8 77.20 -3.48 10.91
C ARG A 8 75.77 -3.68 10.40
N PHE A 9 75.59 -3.71 9.07
CA PHE A 9 74.36 -4.17 8.44
C PHE A 9 74.12 -5.64 8.79
N ARG A 10 73.05 -5.94 9.54
CA ARG A 10 72.51 -7.30 9.65
C ARG A 10 71.58 -7.53 8.46
N PRO A 11 71.77 -8.60 7.66
CA PRO A 11 70.79 -8.95 6.63
C PRO A 11 69.47 -9.36 7.28
N LEU A 12 68.35 -8.85 6.75
CA LEU A 12 67.01 -9.30 7.13
C LEU A 12 66.83 -10.76 6.71
N PRO A 13 66.14 -11.60 7.51
CA PRO A 13 65.82 -12.96 7.11
C PRO A 13 64.96 -12.94 5.84
N PRO A 14 65.14 -13.91 4.92
CA PRO A 14 64.33 -13.99 3.72
C PRO A 14 62.86 -14.13 4.11
N ALA A 15 61.99 -13.30 3.53
CA ALA A 15 60.55 -13.45 3.68
C ALA A 15 60.16 -14.87 3.29
N GLY A 16 59.73 -15.68 4.26
CA GLY A 16 59.35 -17.06 4.02
C GLY A 16 58.37 -17.15 2.86
N VAL A 17 58.66 -17.99 1.88
CA VAL A 17 57.77 -18.24 0.74
C VAL A 17 56.43 -18.68 1.30
N ARG A 18 55.40 -17.81 1.24
CA ARG A 18 54.04 -18.20 1.59
C ARG A 18 53.66 -19.34 0.66
N SER A 19 53.57 -20.55 1.20
CA SER A 19 53.03 -21.71 0.49
C SER A 19 51.67 -21.31 -0.08
N ARG A 20 51.59 -21.21 -1.41
CA ARG A 20 50.31 -21.02 -2.10
C ARG A 20 49.57 -22.34 -1.93
N ARG A 21 48.59 -22.36 -1.01
CA ARG A 21 47.64 -23.47 -0.91
C ARG A 21 46.89 -23.56 -2.25
N GLY A 22 47.10 -24.65 -2.98
CA GLY A 22 46.33 -24.95 -4.18
C GLY A 22 44.94 -25.41 -3.77
N VAL A 23 43.91 -24.83 -4.38
CA VAL A 23 42.52 -25.30 -4.21
C VAL A 23 42.40 -26.62 -4.94
N THR A 24 41.92 -27.64 -4.24
CA THR A 24 41.67 -28.96 -4.86
C THR A 24 40.36 -28.93 -5.65
N LEU A 25 40.28 -29.73 -6.71
CA LEU A 25 39.07 -29.82 -7.54
C LEU A 25 37.84 -30.23 -6.71
N ILE A 26 38.04 -31.03 -5.67
CA ILE A 26 36.99 -31.45 -4.74
C ILE A 26 36.50 -30.30 -3.84
N GLU A 27 37.39 -29.42 -3.37
CA GLU A 27 36.98 -28.23 -2.60
C GLU A 27 36.12 -27.30 -3.44
N LEU A 28 36.49 -27.06 -4.70
CA LEU A 28 35.70 -26.22 -5.61
C LEU A 28 34.35 -26.89 -5.93
N LEU A 29 34.34 -28.20 -6.19
CA LEU A 29 33.14 -28.95 -6.50
C LEU A 29 32.16 -28.97 -5.32
N ALA A 30 32.65 -29.19 -4.09
CA ALA A 30 31.82 -29.18 -2.89
C ALA A 30 31.17 -27.81 -2.61
N VAL A 31 31.86 -26.71 -2.95
CA VAL A 31 31.31 -25.36 -2.77
C VAL A 31 30.20 -25.08 -3.77
N ILE A 32 30.40 -25.39 -5.06
CA ILE A 32 29.35 -25.14 -6.06
C ILE A 32 28.14 -26.04 -5.83
N THR A 33 28.33 -27.28 -5.37
CA THR A 33 27.20 -28.17 -5.02
C THR A 33 26.43 -27.64 -3.83
N LEU A 34 27.12 -27.18 -2.77
CA LEU A 34 26.46 -26.58 -1.60
C LEU A 34 25.72 -25.29 -1.95
N ILE A 35 26.32 -24.39 -2.73
CA ILE A 35 25.65 -23.17 -3.21
C ILE A 35 24.43 -23.54 -4.06
N GLY A 36 24.54 -24.54 -4.93
CA GLY A 36 23.42 -25.03 -5.74
C GLY A 36 22.25 -25.55 -4.88
N VAL A 37 22.54 -26.32 -3.83
CA VAL A 37 21.53 -26.80 -2.88
C VAL A 37 20.86 -25.63 -2.14
N LEU A 38 21.65 -24.70 -1.59
CA LEU A 38 21.12 -23.54 -0.86
C LEU A 38 20.28 -22.62 -1.76
N ALA A 39 20.77 -22.34 -2.97
CA ALA A 39 20.05 -21.54 -3.95
C ALA A 39 18.74 -22.22 -4.38
N GLY A 40 18.76 -23.54 -4.58
CA GLY A 40 17.56 -24.33 -4.92
C GLY A 40 16.47 -24.23 -3.85
N LEU A 41 16.85 -24.31 -2.57
CA LEU A 41 15.92 -24.15 -1.44
C LEU A 41 15.32 -22.73 -1.37
N VAL A 42 16.12 -21.70 -1.64
CA VAL A 42 15.65 -20.31 -1.65
C VAL A 42 14.63 -20.09 -2.77
N ILE A 43 14.91 -20.57 -3.99
CA ILE A 43 14.04 -20.36 -5.16
C ILE A 43 12.63 -20.93 -4.92
N ALA A 44 12.51 -22.10 -4.30
CA ALA A 44 11.22 -22.73 -4.02
C ALA A 44 10.29 -21.88 -3.12
N GLY A 45 10.84 -21.02 -2.24
CA GLY A 45 10.06 -20.22 -1.29
C GLY A 45 9.75 -18.78 -1.71
N ILE A 46 10.42 -18.24 -2.74
CA ILE A 46 10.36 -16.80 -3.08
C ILE A 46 8.93 -16.34 -3.42
N GLY A 47 8.13 -17.16 -4.09
CA GLY A 47 6.78 -16.77 -4.51
C GLY A 47 5.86 -16.43 -3.32
N HIS A 48 5.87 -17.28 -2.28
CA HIS A 48 5.11 -17.07 -1.07
C HIS A 48 5.60 -15.82 -0.31
N ILE A 49 6.92 -15.66 -0.17
CA ILE A 49 7.52 -14.51 0.50
C ILE A 49 7.14 -13.20 -0.21
N ARG A 50 7.17 -13.16 -1.55
CA ARG A 50 6.74 -12.00 -2.33
C ARG A 50 5.27 -11.64 -2.08
N ASN A 51 4.40 -12.65 -1.94
CA ASN A 51 3.00 -12.39 -1.63
C ASN A 51 2.82 -11.81 -0.21
N LEU A 52 3.50 -12.38 0.79
CA LEU A 52 3.51 -11.85 2.15
C LEU A 52 4.04 -10.41 2.21
N ALA A 53 5.11 -10.12 1.47
CA ALA A 53 5.65 -8.77 1.35
C ALA A 53 4.62 -7.79 0.76
N ARG A 54 3.90 -8.19 -0.30
CA ARG A 54 2.83 -7.37 -0.88
C ARG A 54 1.71 -7.12 0.12
N ILE A 55 1.27 -8.13 0.90
CA ILE A 55 0.27 -7.96 1.96
C ILE A 55 0.76 -6.94 3.00
N ALA A 56 2.01 -7.08 3.46
CA ALA A 56 2.60 -6.16 4.42
C ALA A 56 2.65 -4.72 3.88
N THR A 57 3.00 -4.53 2.61
CA THR A 57 2.98 -3.23 1.95
C THR A 57 1.56 -2.67 1.83
N CYS A 58 0.57 -3.46 1.38
CA CYS A 58 -0.82 -2.99 1.28
C CYS A 58 -1.37 -2.57 2.66
N ARG A 59 -1.00 -3.28 3.74
CA ARG A 59 -1.35 -2.88 5.12
C ARG A 59 -0.66 -1.60 5.56
N SER A 60 0.62 -1.43 5.25
CA SER A 60 1.36 -0.20 5.55
C SER A 60 0.75 1.02 4.84
N ASN A 61 0.35 0.84 3.59
CA ASN A 61 -0.34 1.85 2.78
C ASN A 61 -1.69 2.23 3.40
N LEU A 62 -2.51 1.26 3.80
CA LEU A 62 -3.76 1.52 4.52
C LEU A 62 -3.55 2.24 5.86
N ARG A 63 -2.48 1.92 6.61
CA ARG A 63 -2.16 2.66 7.85
C ARG A 63 -1.79 4.11 7.56
N GLN A 64 -1.01 4.37 6.51
CA GLN A 64 -0.72 5.74 6.08
C GLN A 64 -2.00 6.49 5.72
N ALA A 65 -2.93 5.84 5.00
CA ALA A 65 -4.23 6.40 4.71
C ALA A 65 -5.03 6.74 5.98
N GLY A 66 -5.05 5.84 6.98
CA GLY A 66 -5.69 6.08 8.27
C GLY A 66 -5.10 7.28 9.01
N VAL A 67 -3.77 7.38 9.08
CA VAL A 67 -3.11 8.56 9.68
C VAL A 67 -3.47 9.84 8.94
N ALA A 68 -3.45 9.83 7.60
CA ALA A 68 -3.86 10.97 6.79
C ALA A 68 -5.33 11.37 7.02
N MET A 69 -6.23 10.40 7.16
CA MET A 69 -7.64 10.65 7.47
C MET A 69 -7.82 11.31 8.84
N LEU A 70 -7.09 10.85 9.87
CA LEU A 70 -7.17 11.45 11.20
C LEU A 70 -6.59 12.87 11.23
N ASN A 71 -5.50 13.10 10.51
CA ASN A 71 -4.96 14.46 10.33
C ASN A 71 -5.96 15.35 9.59
N TYR A 72 -6.62 14.84 8.54
CA TYR A 72 -7.68 15.56 7.86
C TYR A 72 -8.82 15.97 8.78
N ALA A 73 -9.29 15.03 9.62
CA ALA A 73 -10.36 15.31 10.58
C ALA A 73 -9.94 16.39 11.58
N THR A 74 -8.69 16.37 12.04
CA THR A 74 -8.13 17.40 12.93
C THR A 74 -8.21 18.79 12.29
N ASP A 75 -7.84 18.93 11.02
CA ASP A 75 -7.87 20.20 10.31
C ASP A 75 -9.28 20.62 9.86
N SER A 76 -10.20 19.66 9.71
CA SER A 76 -11.55 19.85 9.15
C SER A 76 -12.66 19.88 10.20
N ARG A 77 -12.38 20.32 11.43
CA ARG A 77 -13.36 20.40 12.54
C ARG A 77 -14.03 19.04 12.82
N ASP A 78 -13.20 18.01 12.91
CA ASP A 78 -13.58 16.62 13.18
C ASP A 78 -14.34 15.91 12.05
N LEU A 79 -14.54 16.56 10.90
CA LEU A 79 -15.24 15.95 9.76
C LEU A 79 -14.37 14.93 9.03
N LEU A 80 -14.97 13.81 8.66
CA LEU A 80 -14.35 12.83 7.77
C LEU A 80 -14.25 13.37 6.34
N PRO A 81 -13.25 12.91 5.55
CA PRO A 81 -13.10 13.33 4.16
C PRO A 81 -14.26 12.84 3.30
N GLY A 82 -14.93 13.76 2.60
CA GLY A 82 -16.08 13.44 1.77
C GLY A 82 -16.93 14.66 1.41
N PRO A 83 -18.08 14.47 0.77
CA PRO A 83 -18.75 13.20 0.48
C PRO A 83 -18.02 12.32 -0.54
N LEU A 84 -18.05 11.00 -0.37
CA LEU A 84 -17.32 10.06 -1.24
C LEU A 84 -18.24 9.18 -2.11
N TRP A 85 -17.72 8.73 -3.24
CA TRP A 85 -18.23 7.52 -3.91
C TRP A 85 -17.95 6.28 -3.06
N ARG A 86 -18.64 5.16 -3.31
CA ARG A 86 -18.31 3.88 -2.61
C ARG A 86 -17.00 3.28 -3.11
N GLY A 87 -16.77 3.32 -4.42
CA GLY A 87 -15.53 2.88 -5.02
C GLY A 87 -14.47 3.97 -4.93
N GLN A 88 -13.32 3.65 -4.35
CA GLN A 88 -12.19 4.56 -4.17
C GLN A 88 -10.95 4.08 -4.92
N GLY A 89 -10.43 4.97 -5.76
CA GLY A 89 -9.24 4.75 -6.56
C GLY A 89 -8.00 5.41 -5.93
N PRO A 90 -6.79 4.96 -6.29
CA PRO A 90 -5.54 5.57 -5.82
C PRO A 90 -5.18 6.86 -6.58
N VAL A 91 -6.05 7.36 -7.45
CA VAL A 91 -5.72 8.48 -8.34
C VAL A 91 -6.25 9.79 -7.81
N TYR A 92 -5.49 10.84 -8.01
CA TYR A 92 -5.82 12.20 -7.62
C TYR A 92 -5.56 13.13 -8.81
N ASN A 93 -6.32 14.21 -8.84
CA ASN A 93 -6.35 15.19 -9.92
C ASN A 93 -6.49 16.60 -9.33
N SER A 94 -6.31 17.60 -10.18
CA SER A 94 -6.58 18.99 -9.81
C SER A 94 -7.86 19.50 -10.46
N ASP A 95 -8.51 20.45 -9.80
CA ASP A 95 -9.61 21.21 -10.36
C ASP A 95 -9.10 22.28 -11.36
N ALA A 96 -10.03 23.06 -11.91
CA ALA A 96 -9.72 24.14 -12.85
C ALA A 96 -8.90 25.29 -12.23
N SER A 97 -8.86 25.40 -10.90
CA SER A 97 -8.05 26.39 -10.17
C SER A 97 -6.62 25.93 -9.92
N GLY A 98 -6.30 24.65 -10.21
CA GLY A 98 -5.02 24.04 -9.87
C GLY A 98 -4.93 23.54 -8.43
N SER A 99 -6.05 23.49 -7.70
CA SER A 99 -6.15 22.89 -6.36
C SER A 99 -6.54 21.41 -6.48
N PHE A 100 -6.35 20.61 -5.43
CA PHE A 100 -6.83 19.22 -5.44
C PHE A 100 -8.35 19.15 -5.64
N ASP A 101 -8.82 18.28 -6.53
CA ASP A 101 -10.24 18.14 -6.87
C ASP A 101 -11.02 17.36 -5.79
N THR A 102 -11.19 17.99 -4.62
CA THR A 102 -12.00 17.44 -3.51
C THR A 102 -13.48 17.35 -3.86
N GLY A 103 -13.92 17.94 -4.97
CA GLY A 103 -15.29 17.86 -5.47
C GLY A 103 -15.61 16.57 -6.23
N SER A 104 -14.64 15.74 -6.59
CA SER A 104 -14.88 14.54 -7.41
C SER A 104 -15.46 13.33 -6.66
N GLY A 105 -15.52 13.40 -5.31
CA GLY A 105 -15.92 12.29 -4.46
C GLY A 105 -14.87 11.18 -4.35
N ASN A 106 -13.63 11.48 -4.73
CA ASN A 106 -12.48 10.58 -4.63
C ASN A 106 -11.62 10.92 -3.40
N LEU A 107 -11.47 9.94 -2.51
CA LEU A 107 -10.76 10.04 -1.25
C LEU A 107 -9.32 10.49 -1.42
N ALA A 108 -8.67 10.06 -2.52
CA ALA A 108 -7.28 10.41 -2.75
C ALA A 108 -7.07 11.93 -2.75
N ASN A 109 -7.95 12.70 -3.38
CA ASN A 109 -7.84 14.17 -3.42
C ASN A 109 -7.87 14.83 -2.04
N PHE A 110 -8.52 14.20 -1.05
CA PHE A 110 -8.54 14.70 0.33
C PHE A 110 -7.27 14.33 1.11
N LEU A 111 -6.67 13.18 0.83
CA LEU A 111 -5.57 12.64 1.62
C LEU A 111 -4.17 12.98 1.09
N VAL A 112 -4.05 13.22 -0.21
CA VAL A 112 -2.75 13.53 -0.84
C VAL A 112 -2.01 14.76 -0.28
N PRO A 113 -2.66 15.82 0.23
CA PRO A 113 -1.95 16.89 0.94
C PRO A 113 -1.20 16.37 2.18
N TYR A 114 -1.81 15.42 2.91
CA TYR A 114 -1.24 14.82 4.12
C TYR A 114 -0.16 13.77 3.81
N PHE A 115 -0.03 13.35 2.56
CA PHE A 115 1.11 12.58 2.06
C PHE A 115 2.26 13.47 1.57
N GLY A 116 2.11 14.80 1.63
CA GLY A 116 3.10 15.76 1.14
C GLY A 116 3.19 15.82 -0.39
N LEU A 117 2.13 15.42 -1.09
CA LEU A 117 2.05 15.51 -2.55
C LEU A 117 1.54 16.89 -2.96
N GLN A 118 1.87 17.28 -4.19
CA GLN A 118 1.43 18.53 -4.80
C GLN A 118 0.30 18.26 -5.81
N PRO A 119 -0.59 19.24 -6.06
CA PRO A 119 -1.62 19.08 -7.08
C PRO A 119 -0.97 18.88 -8.45
N PRO A 120 -1.48 17.92 -9.24
CA PRO A 120 -0.98 17.71 -10.60
C PRO A 120 -1.37 18.89 -11.49
N PRO A 121 -0.77 19.02 -12.69
CA PRO A 121 -1.27 19.95 -13.70
C PRO A 121 -2.75 19.68 -14.02
N PRO A 122 -3.56 20.73 -14.35
CA PRO A 122 -4.95 20.55 -14.75
C PRO A 122 -5.09 19.49 -15.85
N SER A 123 -6.17 18.70 -15.79
CA SER A 123 -6.46 17.57 -16.69
C SER A 123 -5.48 16.38 -16.62
N THR A 124 -4.55 16.38 -15.66
CA THR A 124 -3.65 15.24 -15.41
C THR A 124 -4.08 14.48 -14.16
N GLU A 125 -4.14 13.15 -14.29
CA GLU A 125 -4.31 12.25 -13.14
C GLU A 125 -2.96 11.70 -12.71
N MET A 126 -2.70 11.72 -11.40
CA MET A 126 -1.53 11.11 -10.78
C MET A 126 -1.96 10.05 -9.79
N ARG A 127 -1.08 9.09 -9.49
CA ARG A 127 -1.35 8.01 -8.55
C ARG A 127 -0.69 8.26 -7.21
N ALA A 128 -1.47 8.19 -6.14
CA ALA A 128 -0.97 8.08 -4.78
C ALA A 128 -0.56 6.62 -4.51
N GLN A 129 0.75 6.38 -4.41
CA GLN A 129 1.28 5.03 -4.11
C GLN A 129 0.83 4.55 -2.73
N ALA A 130 0.70 5.46 -1.75
CA ALA A 130 0.19 5.18 -0.41
C ALA A 130 -1.28 4.74 -0.39
N LEU A 131 -2.05 5.01 -1.45
CA LEU A 131 -3.43 4.54 -1.62
C LEU A 131 -3.53 3.40 -2.65
N SER A 132 -2.41 2.82 -3.04
CA SER A 132 -2.38 1.71 -3.99
C SER A 132 -2.00 0.42 -3.27
N CYS A 133 -2.69 -0.68 -3.56
CA CYS A 133 -2.20 -2.01 -3.17
C CYS A 133 -1.33 -2.62 -4.30
N PRO A 134 -0.04 -2.93 -4.07
CA PRO A 134 0.80 -3.54 -5.10
C PRO A 134 0.28 -4.88 -5.63
N ALA A 135 -0.40 -5.69 -4.82
CA ALA A 135 -1.02 -6.92 -5.31
C ALA A 135 -2.18 -6.63 -6.27
N TRP A 136 -2.96 -5.58 -5.99
CA TRP A 136 -4.01 -5.10 -6.87
C TRP A 136 -3.43 -4.60 -8.21
N LEU A 137 -2.37 -3.79 -8.18
CA LEU A 137 -1.71 -3.29 -9.40
C LEU A 137 -1.12 -4.42 -10.25
N ASN A 138 -0.61 -5.47 -9.62
CA ASN A 138 -0.05 -6.64 -10.30
C ASN A 138 -1.11 -7.65 -10.78
N SER A 139 -2.40 -7.39 -10.53
CA SER A 139 -3.48 -8.31 -10.93
C SER A 139 -3.83 -8.25 -12.42
N GLY A 140 -3.20 -7.36 -13.20
CA GLY A 140 -3.41 -7.23 -14.65
C GLY A 140 -4.64 -6.41 -15.05
N HIS A 141 -5.40 -5.92 -14.06
CA HIS A 141 -6.54 -5.05 -14.28
C HIS A 141 -6.08 -3.58 -14.39
N ALA A 142 -6.51 -2.88 -15.45
CA ALA A 142 -5.93 -1.59 -15.88
C ALA A 142 -5.77 -0.61 -14.71
N PRO A 143 -4.58 -0.03 -14.46
CA PRO A 143 -4.29 0.54 -13.15
C PRO A 143 -4.75 1.99 -12.99
N GLN A 144 -5.04 2.74 -14.05
CA GLN A 144 -5.07 4.22 -13.98
C GLN A 144 -6.38 4.83 -13.47
N THR A 145 -7.53 4.17 -13.57
CA THR A 145 -8.82 4.76 -13.17
C THR A 145 -9.67 3.82 -12.30
N SER A 146 -9.00 2.93 -11.59
CA SER A 146 -9.63 1.72 -11.07
C SER A 146 -9.71 1.72 -9.56
N ILE A 147 -10.81 1.14 -9.08
CA ILE A 147 -11.17 1.11 -7.67
C ILE A 147 -10.34 0.05 -6.97
N CYS A 148 -9.43 0.51 -6.10
CA CYS A 148 -8.57 -0.33 -5.29
C CYS A 148 -9.23 -0.66 -3.95
N TYR A 149 -9.98 0.30 -3.40
CA TYR A 149 -10.64 0.20 -2.12
C TYR A 149 -12.13 0.49 -2.24
N TYR A 150 -12.91 -0.18 -1.41
CA TYR A 150 -14.30 0.18 -1.18
C TYR A 150 -14.34 0.96 0.12
N SER A 151 -14.80 2.20 0.06
CA SER A 151 -15.18 2.91 1.28
C SER A 151 -16.45 2.29 1.81
N THR A 152 -16.52 2.20 3.13
CA THR A 152 -17.76 1.80 3.76
C THR A 152 -18.78 2.90 3.50
N GLY A 153 -19.83 2.53 2.77
CA GLY A 153 -20.98 3.38 2.55
C GLY A 153 -21.88 3.33 3.78
N GLU A 154 -22.98 2.59 3.67
CA GLU A 154 -23.94 2.37 4.74
C GLU A 154 -23.40 1.34 5.76
N THR A 155 -23.10 1.80 6.99
CA THR A 155 -22.87 0.93 8.15
C THR A 155 -24.16 0.80 8.94
N GLY A 156 -24.80 -0.36 8.90
CA GLY A 156 -26.06 -0.67 9.57
C GLY A 156 -26.58 -2.05 9.16
N ALA A 157 -27.69 -2.48 9.74
CA ALA A 157 -28.41 -3.68 9.31
C ALA A 157 -29.17 -3.40 8.00
N ASP A 158 -29.63 -4.44 7.30
CA ASP A 158 -30.44 -4.34 6.06
C ASP A 158 -31.84 -3.71 6.27
N ASP A 159 -32.07 -3.05 7.40
CA ASP A 159 -33.32 -2.41 7.82
C ASP A 159 -33.36 -0.90 7.51
N GLY A 160 -32.34 -0.36 6.84
CA GLY A 160 -32.23 1.06 6.48
C GLY A 160 -31.77 1.96 7.63
N SER A 161 -31.25 1.38 8.71
CA SER A 161 -30.64 2.11 9.85
C SER A 161 -29.21 2.59 9.57
N GLY A 162 -28.67 2.34 8.38
CA GLY A 162 -27.26 2.55 8.18
C GLY A 162 -26.86 4.00 7.94
N TYR A 163 -25.67 4.34 8.42
CA TYR A 163 -25.10 5.69 8.32
C TYR A 163 -23.94 5.70 7.32
N PHE A 164 -23.61 6.88 6.77
CA PHE A 164 -22.54 7.08 5.79
C PHE A 164 -21.40 7.89 6.44
N PRO A 165 -20.38 7.26 7.05
CA PRO A 165 -19.31 7.98 7.74
C PRO A 165 -18.62 9.03 6.86
N PHE A 166 -18.24 8.65 5.63
CA PHE A 166 -17.65 9.56 4.66
C PHE A 166 -18.69 10.33 3.82
N GLY A 167 -19.96 10.27 4.19
CA GLY A 167 -21.06 10.78 3.38
C GLY A 167 -21.29 9.96 2.12
N ARG A 168 -22.20 10.44 1.28
CA ARG A 168 -22.57 9.83 0.00
C ARG A 168 -22.52 10.89 -1.08
N TYR A 169 -21.59 10.74 -2.01
CA TYR A 169 -21.52 11.58 -3.17
C TYR A 169 -22.70 11.30 -4.11
N SER A 170 -23.30 12.36 -4.65
CA SER A 170 -24.33 12.27 -5.69
C SER A 170 -24.32 13.54 -6.54
N SER A 171 -24.55 13.39 -7.84
CA SER A 171 -24.80 14.53 -8.74
C SER A 171 -26.18 15.15 -8.52
N ASN A 172 -27.10 14.43 -7.85
CA ASN A 172 -28.36 14.99 -7.37
C ASN A 172 -28.17 15.50 -5.93
N PRO A 173 -28.31 16.82 -5.68
CA PRO A 173 -28.15 17.40 -4.34
C PRO A 173 -29.05 16.77 -3.27
N ASP A 174 -30.26 16.34 -3.63
CA ASP A 174 -31.21 15.72 -2.70
C ASP A 174 -30.72 14.36 -2.18
N ASN A 175 -29.83 13.72 -2.95
CA ASN A 175 -29.25 12.44 -2.63
C ASN A 175 -27.82 12.54 -2.06
N LEU A 176 -27.30 13.75 -1.87
CA LEU A 176 -25.98 13.97 -1.29
C LEU A 176 -26.08 13.89 0.24
N VAL A 177 -25.26 13.03 0.84
CA VAL A 177 -25.16 12.91 2.30
C VAL A 177 -23.82 13.49 2.72
N ARG A 178 -23.82 14.43 3.66
CA ARG A 178 -22.60 15.04 4.19
C ARG A 178 -21.80 14.03 5.03
N PRO A 179 -20.46 14.14 5.07
CA PRO A 179 -19.64 13.32 5.95
C PRO A 179 -19.98 13.58 7.42
N MET A 180 -19.82 12.54 8.23
CA MET A 180 -20.00 12.59 9.68
C MET A 180 -18.72 13.12 10.34
N GLN A 181 -18.88 13.57 11.59
CA GLN A 181 -17.75 13.76 12.48
C GLN A 181 -17.23 12.41 12.98
N ILE A 182 -15.91 12.28 13.11
CA ILE A 182 -15.33 11.03 13.63
C ILE A 182 -15.78 10.77 15.07
N SER A 183 -15.96 11.82 15.89
CA SER A 183 -16.49 11.71 17.26
C SER A 183 -17.96 11.26 17.32
N ALA A 184 -18.70 11.38 16.22
CA ALA A 184 -20.09 10.97 16.13
C ALA A 184 -20.25 9.48 15.75
N LEU A 185 -19.14 8.78 15.45
CA LEU A 185 -19.18 7.35 15.15
C LEU A 185 -19.39 6.54 16.43
N PRO A 186 -20.39 5.64 16.48
CA PRO A 186 -20.66 4.84 17.68
C PRO A 186 -19.50 3.93 18.08
N GLU A 187 -18.88 3.26 17.11
CA GLU A 187 -17.83 2.26 17.34
C GLU A 187 -16.71 2.34 16.28
N PRO A 188 -15.79 3.31 16.39
CA PRO A 188 -14.75 3.52 15.37
C PRO A 188 -13.78 2.33 15.21
N ALA A 189 -13.60 1.54 16.27
CA ALA A 189 -12.73 0.36 16.27
C ALA A 189 -13.32 -0.88 15.58
N THR A 190 -14.64 -0.96 15.40
CA THR A 190 -15.30 -2.10 14.72
C THR A 190 -15.82 -1.69 13.33
N THR A 191 -15.98 -0.39 13.11
CA THR A 191 -16.44 0.18 11.85
C THR A 191 -15.30 0.25 10.84
N VAL A 192 -15.40 -0.52 9.76
CA VAL A 192 -14.45 -0.46 8.63
C VAL A 192 -14.57 0.90 7.95
N ALA A 193 -13.46 1.55 7.67
CA ALA A 193 -13.38 2.76 6.87
C ALA A 193 -13.11 2.43 5.39
N LEU A 194 -12.02 1.71 5.11
CA LEU A 194 -11.63 1.29 3.77
C LEU A 194 -11.32 -0.20 3.77
N ARG A 195 -11.74 -0.91 2.74
CA ARG A 195 -11.35 -2.30 2.54
C ARG A 195 -10.92 -2.53 1.11
N GLU A 196 -9.98 -3.44 0.92
CA GLU A 196 -9.62 -3.90 -0.43
C GLU A 196 -10.84 -4.41 -1.16
N PHE A 197 -10.99 -4.02 -2.43
CA PHE A 197 -12.19 -4.31 -3.21
C PHE A 197 -11.96 -5.42 -4.22
N ASP A 198 -12.97 -6.28 -4.33
CA ASP A 198 -13.10 -7.34 -5.33
C ASP A 198 -14.58 -7.66 -5.53
N ARG A 199 -14.88 -8.29 -6.66
CA ARG A 199 -16.26 -8.54 -7.10
C ARG A 199 -17.07 -9.45 -6.17
N LYS A 200 -16.43 -10.33 -5.39
CA LYS A 200 -17.16 -11.22 -4.45
C LYS A 200 -17.82 -10.48 -3.29
N GLN A 201 -17.49 -9.20 -3.08
CA GLN A 201 -18.14 -8.37 -2.07
C GLN A 201 -19.45 -7.76 -2.56
N LEU A 202 -19.78 -7.92 -3.84
CA LEU A 202 -21.06 -7.50 -4.41
C LEU A 202 -22.04 -8.68 -4.35
N PRO A 203 -23.34 -8.41 -4.12
CA PRO A 203 -24.40 -9.41 -4.32
C PRO A 203 -24.33 -10.03 -5.72
N GLU A 204 -24.70 -11.30 -5.85
CA GLU A 204 -24.64 -12.03 -7.13
C GLU A 204 -25.52 -11.39 -8.22
N ASP A 205 -26.62 -10.74 -7.81
CA ASP A 205 -27.57 -10.01 -8.65
C ASP A 205 -27.32 -8.48 -8.67
N SER A 206 -26.16 -8.04 -8.20
CA SER A 206 -25.83 -6.62 -8.12
C SER A 206 -25.84 -5.96 -9.50
N SER A 207 -26.69 -4.95 -9.66
CA SER A 207 -26.69 -4.04 -10.81
C SER A 207 -25.59 -2.96 -10.73
N SER A 208 -24.69 -3.07 -9.74
CA SER A 208 -23.56 -2.14 -9.61
C SER A 208 -22.68 -2.21 -10.84
N PHE A 209 -22.24 -1.05 -11.34
CA PHE A 209 -21.24 -0.93 -12.39
C PHE A 209 -19.98 -1.79 -12.12
N TYR A 210 -19.64 -1.98 -10.85
CA TYR A 210 -18.47 -2.78 -10.42
C TYR A 210 -18.62 -4.29 -10.62
N ALA A 211 -19.85 -4.79 -10.79
CA ALA A 211 -20.11 -6.22 -11.00
C ALA A 211 -19.60 -6.70 -12.36
N THR A 212 -19.61 -5.83 -13.38
CA THR A 212 -19.15 -6.17 -14.73
C THR A 212 -17.85 -5.46 -15.11
N ASP A 213 -17.39 -4.50 -14.31
CA ASP A 213 -16.15 -3.76 -14.58
C ASP A 213 -14.94 -4.72 -14.63
N PRO A 214 -14.28 -4.88 -15.79
CA PRO A 214 -13.10 -5.73 -15.92
C PRO A 214 -11.93 -5.21 -15.11
N ARG A 215 -11.96 -3.96 -14.61
CA ARG A 215 -10.90 -3.39 -13.77
C ARG A 215 -10.97 -3.86 -12.32
N VAL A 216 -12.11 -4.40 -11.89
CA VAL A 216 -12.29 -4.91 -10.52
C VAL A 216 -11.88 -6.39 -10.49
N PRO A 217 -10.95 -6.78 -9.60
CA PRO A 217 -10.56 -8.19 -9.47
C PRO A 217 -11.77 -9.08 -9.14
N PRO A 218 -11.91 -10.26 -9.77
CA PRO A 218 -13.03 -11.16 -9.52
C PRO A 218 -12.94 -11.88 -8.16
N ARG A 219 -11.81 -11.79 -7.47
CA ARG A 219 -11.51 -12.43 -6.18
C ARG A 219 -10.46 -11.61 -5.43
N PRO A 220 -10.30 -11.81 -4.11
CA PRO A 220 -9.32 -11.04 -3.34
C PRO A 220 -7.90 -11.18 -3.90
N VAL A 221 -7.20 -10.06 -3.95
CA VAL A 221 -5.83 -9.97 -4.50
C VAL A 221 -4.78 -10.65 -3.61
N HIS A 222 -5.14 -10.93 -2.36
CA HIS A 222 -4.32 -11.65 -1.39
C HIS A 222 -4.83 -13.08 -1.10
N GLY A 223 -5.57 -13.67 -2.03
CA GLY A 223 -6.08 -15.05 -1.91
C GLY A 223 -7.43 -15.08 -1.21
N ASN A 224 -7.44 -15.46 0.08
CA ASN A 224 -8.66 -15.60 0.89
C ASN A 224 -8.79 -14.54 1.98
N VAL A 225 -7.99 -13.48 1.90
CA VAL A 225 -8.00 -12.37 2.86
C VAL A 225 -8.02 -11.06 2.12
N ARG A 226 -8.63 -10.06 2.76
CA ARG A 226 -8.62 -8.65 2.41
C ARG A 226 -7.98 -7.88 3.56
N ASN A 227 -7.36 -6.76 3.27
CA ASN A 227 -6.99 -5.80 4.29
C ASN A 227 -8.09 -4.76 4.44
N ALA A 228 -8.43 -4.44 5.68
CA ALA A 228 -9.39 -3.41 6.04
C ALA A 228 -8.75 -2.44 7.03
N LEU A 229 -8.93 -1.14 6.76
CA LEU A 229 -8.66 -0.03 7.66
C LEU A 229 -9.95 0.29 8.43
N TYR A 230 -9.84 0.56 9.72
CA TYR A 230 -10.93 0.94 10.60
C TYR A 230 -10.82 2.42 10.99
N PHE A 231 -11.90 3.01 11.50
CA PHE A 231 -11.95 4.45 11.81
C PHE A 231 -11.06 4.87 12.98
N ASP A 232 -10.68 3.95 13.87
CA ASP A 232 -9.64 4.18 14.88
C ASP A 232 -8.20 4.16 14.31
N GLY A 233 -8.05 3.89 13.01
CA GLY A 233 -6.77 3.88 12.29
C GLY A 233 -6.05 2.52 12.26
N HIS A 234 -6.56 1.49 12.94
CA HIS A 234 -5.93 0.17 12.86
C HIS A 234 -6.26 -0.54 11.53
N VAL A 235 -5.39 -1.47 11.14
CA VAL A 235 -5.56 -2.26 9.91
C VAL A 235 -5.57 -3.74 10.26
N GLY A 236 -6.65 -4.42 9.89
CA GLY A 236 -6.91 -5.82 10.18
C GLY A 236 -7.19 -6.66 8.92
N PRO A 237 -7.03 -7.99 9.00
CA PRO A 237 -7.51 -8.88 7.96
C PRO A 237 -9.04 -9.02 8.03
N MET A 238 -9.69 -8.97 6.88
CA MET A 238 -11.11 -9.27 6.68
C MET A 238 -11.23 -10.49 5.76
N ARG A 239 -12.06 -11.47 6.13
CA ARG A 239 -12.30 -12.68 5.32
C ARG A 239 -13.51 -12.50 4.42
#